data_AF-A0A670JPH3-F1
#
_entry.id   AF-A0A670JPH3-F1
#
_cell.length_a   1.000
_cell.length_b   1.000
_cell.length_c   1.000
_cell.angle_alpha   90.00
_cell.angle_beta   90.00
_cell.angle_gamma   90.00
#
_symmetry.space_group_name_H-M   'P 1'
#
loop_
_entity.id
_entity.type
_entity.pdbx_description
1 polymer ?
#
loop_
_entity_poly.entity_id
_entity_poly.type
_entity_poly.pdbx_seq_one_letter_code
_entity_poly.pdbx_strand_id
1 'polypeptide(L)'
;IQTTYDHVVKTDACLLQLPGGMDASPCCPRYNHKPFPRSIVKSFFRTSSHCNRPAVVFHLKKKNRKACADPSKEWVQKTLNV
;
A
#
# COMPACT_ATOMS: atom_id res chain seq x y z
N ILE A 1 -20.55 17.08 -15.84
CA ILE A 1 -19.76 16.65 -14.65
C ILE A 1 -19.33 15.18 -14.72
N GLN A 2 -19.83 14.38 -15.69
CA GLN A 2 -19.35 13.01 -15.94
C GLN A 2 -18.13 12.93 -16.88
N THR A 3 -17.97 13.94 -17.75
CA THR A 3 -17.00 13.91 -18.87
C THR A 3 -15.54 14.03 -18.43
N THR A 4 -15.26 14.67 -17.30
CA THR A 4 -13.89 14.79 -16.75
C THR A 4 -13.43 13.49 -16.07
N TYR A 5 -14.37 12.67 -15.59
CA TYR A 5 -14.06 11.38 -14.96
C TYR A 5 -13.67 10.32 -16.00
N ASP A 6 -14.41 10.28 -17.11
CA ASP A 6 -14.17 9.33 -18.21
C ASP A 6 -12.89 9.65 -18.99
N HIS A 7 -12.54 10.95 -19.10
CA HIS A 7 -11.31 11.36 -19.78
C HIS A 7 -10.03 11.01 -18.99
N VAL A 8 -10.08 11.00 -17.65
CA VAL A 8 -8.97 10.55 -16.79
C VAL A 8 -8.75 9.03 -16.96
N VAL A 9 -9.82 8.25 -17.04
CA VAL A 9 -9.75 6.79 -17.23
C VAL A 9 -9.18 6.42 -18.61
N LYS A 10 -9.48 7.21 -19.65
CA LYS A 10 -9.06 6.92 -21.03
C LYS A 10 -7.58 7.20 -21.31
N THR A 11 -6.97 8.16 -20.62
CA THR A 11 -5.53 8.48 -20.74
C THR A 11 -4.62 7.58 -19.90
N ASP A 12 -5.17 6.84 -18.92
CA ASP A 12 -4.43 5.94 -18.03
C ASP A 12 -4.22 4.52 -18.65
N ALA A 13 -4.96 4.21 -19.72
CA ALA A 13 -4.94 2.91 -20.39
C ALA A 13 -3.64 2.58 -21.16
N CYS A 14 -2.72 3.53 -21.35
CA CYS A 14 -1.44 3.30 -22.05
C CYS A 14 -0.26 3.00 -21.10
N LEU A 15 -0.43 3.20 -19.79
CA LEU A 15 0.65 2.97 -18.81
C LEU A 15 0.56 1.58 -18.13
N LEU A 16 -0.40 0.75 -18.55
CA LEU A 16 -0.66 -0.61 -18.06
C LEU A 16 0.46 -1.64 -18.35
N GLN A 17 1.67 -1.22 -18.72
CA GLN A 17 2.78 -2.12 -19.09
C GLN A 17 4.15 -1.74 -18.48
N LEU A 18 4.20 -1.02 -17.35
CA LEU A 18 5.46 -0.82 -16.61
C LEU A 18 5.40 -1.50 -15.23
N PRO A 19 6.36 -2.40 -14.91
CA PRO A 19 6.42 -3.01 -13.59
C PRO A 19 6.94 -1.97 -12.59
N GLY A 20 6.04 -1.17 -11.99
CA GLY A 20 6.43 -0.35 -10.84
C GLY A 20 5.83 1.05 -10.71
N GLY A 21 4.63 1.32 -11.20
CA GLY A 21 3.94 2.53 -10.75
C GLY A 21 2.62 2.74 -11.45
N MET A 22 1.54 2.88 -10.67
CA MET A 22 0.35 3.70 -10.91
C MET A 22 -0.61 3.53 -9.74
N ASP A 23 -1.13 4.66 -9.26
CA ASP A 23 -1.33 4.95 -7.83
C ASP A 23 0.01 4.91 -7.08
N ALA A 24 0.44 6.03 -6.49
CA ALA A 24 1.69 6.07 -5.72
C ALA A 24 1.64 5.16 -4.46
N SER A 25 0.54 4.44 -4.23
CA SER A 25 0.44 3.36 -3.26
C SER A 25 0.91 2.04 -3.92
N PRO A 26 2.13 1.56 -3.61
CA PRO A 26 2.61 0.30 -4.17
C PRO A 26 1.70 -0.86 -3.74
N CYS A 27 1.11 -1.56 -4.72
CA CYS A 27 0.48 -2.85 -4.44
C CYS A 27 1.51 -3.84 -3.90
N CYS A 28 1.11 -4.66 -2.94
CA CYS A 28 2.00 -5.59 -2.25
C CYS A 28 1.95 -6.99 -2.89
N PRO A 29 3.01 -7.47 -3.55
CA PRO A 29 3.04 -8.83 -4.09
C PRO A 29 3.17 -9.89 -3.00
N ARG A 30 3.79 -9.53 -1.86
CA ARG A 30 4.00 -10.37 -0.68
C ARG A 30 3.84 -9.56 0.60
N TYR A 31 3.40 -10.25 1.65
CA TYR A 31 3.31 -9.69 3.00
C TYR A 31 4.54 -10.07 3.83
N ASN A 32 4.90 -9.18 4.74
CA ASN A 32 5.87 -9.50 5.77
C ASN A 32 5.20 -10.35 6.85
N HIS A 33 5.74 -11.53 7.10
CA HIS A 33 5.20 -12.45 8.09
C HIS A 33 5.59 -12.09 9.53
N LYS A 34 6.69 -11.34 9.70
CA LYS A 34 7.22 -10.98 11.02
C LYS A 34 6.59 -9.69 11.53
N PRO A 35 6.22 -9.62 12.83
CA PRO A 35 5.76 -8.38 13.41
C PRO A 35 6.88 -7.33 13.42
N PHE A 36 6.51 -6.07 13.16
CA PHE A 36 7.43 -4.96 13.31
C PHE A 36 7.41 -4.47 14.76
N PRO A 37 8.57 -4.29 15.42
CA PRO A 37 8.60 -3.62 16.70
C PRO A 37 8.05 -2.19 16.56
N ARG A 38 7.13 -1.79 17.44
CA ARG A 38 6.50 -0.46 17.37
C ARG A 38 7.52 0.68 17.37
N SER A 39 8.66 0.50 18.06
CA SER A 39 9.74 1.48 18.14
C SER A 39 10.34 1.87 16.77
N ILE A 40 10.28 0.97 15.78
CA ILE A 40 10.83 1.24 14.44
C ILE A 40 9.77 1.69 13.43
N VAL A 41 8.48 1.63 13.76
CA VAL A 41 7.42 2.10 12.86
C VAL A 41 7.34 3.62 12.94
N LYS A 42 7.43 4.30 11.78
CA LYS A 42 7.31 5.76 11.67
C LYS A 42 5.89 6.16 11.33
N SER A 43 5.31 5.50 10.33
CA SER A 43 3.96 5.73 9.85
C SER A 43 3.48 4.51 9.08
N PHE A 44 2.19 4.49 8.74
CA PHE A 44 1.60 3.45 7.91
C PHE A 44 0.57 4.06 6.95
N PHE A 45 0.31 3.38 5.84
CA PHE A 45 -0.78 3.71 4.93
C PHE A 45 -1.41 2.43 4.39
N ARG A 46 -2.69 2.49 4.01
CA ARG A 46 -3.38 1.38 3.34
C ARG A 46 -3.16 1.50 1.84
N THR A 47 -2.98 0.37 1.16
CA THR A 47 -2.95 0.34 -0.30
C THR A 47 -4.32 0.68 -0.88
N SER A 48 -4.36 1.11 -2.14
CA SER A 48 -5.61 1.35 -2.85
C SER A 48 -6.45 0.08 -2.96
N SER A 49 -7.77 0.26 -3.06
CA SER A 49 -8.73 -0.83 -3.31
C SER A 49 -8.62 -1.42 -4.71
N HIS A 50 -7.83 -0.82 -5.60
CA HIS A 50 -7.53 -1.34 -6.94
C HIS A 50 -6.62 -2.58 -6.88
N CYS A 51 -5.85 -2.74 -5.79
CA CYS A 51 -5.08 -3.96 -5.60
C CYS A 51 -6.03 -5.12 -5.26
N ASN A 52 -5.93 -6.24 -5.99
CA ASN A 52 -6.70 -7.47 -5.71
C ASN A 52 -6.46 -8.05 -4.30
N ARG A 53 -5.48 -7.51 -3.58
CA ARG A 53 -5.12 -7.89 -2.22
C ARG A 53 -4.97 -6.64 -1.35
N PRO A 54 -5.78 -6.47 -0.31
CA PRO A 54 -5.65 -5.34 0.60
C PRO A 54 -4.36 -5.47 1.42
N ALA A 55 -3.64 -4.37 1.60
CA ALA A 55 -2.40 -4.36 2.35
C ALA A 55 -2.22 -3.07 3.15
N VAL A 56 -1.44 -3.19 4.22
CA VAL A 56 -0.96 -2.04 5.00
C VAL A 56 0.53 -1.93 4.79
N VAL A 57 0.99 -0.79 4.30
CA VAL A 57 2.41 -0.51 4.13
C VAL A 57 2.92 0.30 5.31
N PHE A 58 3.86 -0.27 6.05
CA PHE A 58 4.55 0.39 7.14
C PHE A 58 5.82 1.08 6.65
N HIS A 59 5.97 2.36 6.98
CA HIS A 59 7.24 3.08 6.88
C HIS A 59 8.05 2.82 8.14
N LEU A 60 9.24 2.25 7.97
CA LEU A 60 10.17 1.98 9.05
C LEU A 60 11.19 3.11 9.18
N LYS A 61 11.41 3.58 10.41
CA LYS A 61 12.46 4.56 10.75
C LYS A 61 13.84 4.05 10.38
N LYS A 62 14.09 2.74 10.55
CA LYS A 62 15.36 2.11 10.16
C LYS A 62 15.45 2.03 8.63
N LYS A 63 16.45 2.71 8.07
CA LYS A 63 16.86 2.64 6.65
C LYS A 63 15.77 3.09 5.65
N ASN A 64 14.80 3.91 6.06
CA ASN A 64 13.67 4.38 5.22
C ASN A 64 12.97 3.25 4.45
N ARG A 65 12.89 2.06 5.06
CA ARG A 65 12.32 0.88 4.39
C ARG A 65 10.80 0.92 4.47
N LYS A 66 10.16 0.52 3.38
CA LYS A 66 8.71 0.26 3.32
C LYS A 66 8.49 -1.24 3.42
N ALA A 67 7.48 -1.63 4.19
CA ALA A 67 7.19 -3.04 4.42
C ALA A 67 5.69 -3.30 4.35
N CYS A 68 5.31 -4.25 3.50
CA CYS A 68 3.92 -4.67 3.35
C CYS A 68 3.49 -5.59 4.48
N ALA A 69 2.26 -5.45 4.96
CA ALA A 69 1.69 -6.27 5.99
C ALA A 69 0.21 -6.57 5.69
N ASP A 70 -0.23 -7.73 6.17
CA ASP A 70 -1.59 -8.23 5.96
C ASP A 70 -2.53 -7.65 7.05
N PRO A 71 -3.57 -6.87 6.68
CA PRO A 71 -4.50 -6.30 7.64
C PRO A 71 -5.27 -7.35 8.46
N SER A 72 -5.33 -8.60 7.98
CA SER A 72 -5.99 -9.72 8.65
C SER A 72 -5.19 -10.25 9.85
N LYS A 73 -3.93 -9.83 10.03
CA LYS A 73 -3.08 -10.30 11.13
C LYS A 73 -3.29 -9.47 12.40
N GLU A 74 -3.44 -10.15 13.53
CA GLU A 74 -3.64 -9.49 14.83
C GLU A 74 -2.54 -8.49 15.18
N TRP A 75 -1.26 -8.81 14.91
CA TRP A 75 -0.15 -7.91 15.22
C TRP A 75 -0.20 -6.62 14.39
N VAL A 76 -0.75 -6.68 13.16
CA VAL A 76 -0.95 -5.52 12.30
C VAL A 76 -2.04 -4.64 12.89
N GLN A 77 -3.18 -5.23 13.25
CA GLN A 77 -4.29 -4.52 13.90
C GLN A 77 -3.84 -3.88 15.22
N LYS A 78 -3.10 -4.61 16.06
CA LYS A 78 -2.50 -4.06 17.29
C LYS A 78 -1.56 -2.89 17.01
N THR A 79 -0.90 -2.83 15.86
CA THR A 79 -0.01 -1.71 15.50
C THR A 79 -0.79 -0.51 14.95
N LEU A 80 -1.96 -0.75 14.35
CA LEU A 80 -2.89 0.29 13.87
C LEU A 80 -3.73 0.91 15.00
N ASN A 81 -4.02 0.15 16.06
CA ASN A 81 -4.86 0.54 17.18
C ASN A 81 -4.07 1.29 18.28
N VAL A 82 -3.31 2.30 17.86
CA VAL A 82 -2.59 3.25 18.74
C VAL A 82 -3.52 4.37 19.18
#